data_AF-A0A6P0SSM1-F1
#
_entry.id   AF-A0A6P0SSM1-F1
#
_cell.length_a   1.000
_cell.length_b   1.000
_cell.length_c   1.000
_cell.angle_alpha   90.00
_cell.angle_beta   90.00
_cell.angle_gamma   90.00
#
_symmetry.space_group_name_H-M   'P 1'
#
loop_
_entity.id
_entity.type
_entity.pdbx_description
1 polymer ?
#
loop_
_entity_poly.entity_id
_entity_poly.type
_entity_poly.pdbx_seq_one_letter_code
_entity_poly.pdbx_strand_id
1 'polypeptide(L)'
;YLITGGMGGLGLLVANWMVSKGAKHLILLGRRSPDDATRKKITELEMAGAEVVVEKADVSDGESMRGVWQRIEESNRPLGGVIHSAGMLSDGVLQNQSWSSFERVIAPKVQGAWHLHQLSLNQSLDFFVLFSSAASLLGSLGQGNHSAANAFLDGLAHYRRTMGLPGLSIHWGAVSQVGEAAERGADVRATQQGMGVISPAQVLESLELLMSGSDVEVGVVPIDWSGWQERVVQWPFLADWSEITTSIATKDNLLLEQLKSVSFMEREKILISHIQNKAARLLAMKNNLIDIHKPLIEMGLDSLMSIELRHKIKNELEVDVPMTKFMEGITIAALSNQLNQQLNQSDSTDNIKENNWIEVDL
;
A
#
# COMPACT_ATOMS: atom_id res chain seq x y z
N TYR A 1 17.39 24.15 4.75
CA TYR A 1 16.13 23.39 4.71
C TYR A 1 15.87 22.74 6.05
N LEU A 2 14.61 22.64 6.48
CA LEU A 2 14.20 22.03 7.75
C LEU A 2 13.59 20.65 7.51
N ILE A 3 14.08 19.64 8.23
CA ILE A 3 13.53 18.28 8.22
C ILE A 3 13.12 17.92 9.65
N THR A 4 11.82 17.86 9.91
CA THR A 4 11.30 17.37 11.20
C THR A 4 11.17 15.85 11.18
N GLY A 5 11.44 15.21 12.32
CA GLY A 5 11.75 13.79 12.33
C GLY A 5 13.07 13.50 11.60
N GLY A 6 13.94 14.52 11.46
CA GLY A 6 15.14 14.49 10.61
C GLY A 6 16.21 13.49 11.07
N MET A 7 16.14 13.05 12.33
CA MET A 7 17.00 12.01 12.88
C MET A 7 16.39 10.60 12.77
N GLY A 8 15.16 10.47 12.28
CA GLY A 8 14.53 9.18 12.01
C GLY A 8 15.05 8.57 10.70
N GLY A 9 14.71 7.30 10.45
CA GLY A 9 15.15 6.58 9.25
C GLY A 9 14.85 7.32 7.94
N LEU A 10 13.59 7.74 7.74
CA LEU A 10 13.18 8.48 6.54
C LEU A 10 13.79 9.88 6.50
N GLY A 11 13.86 10.57 7.65
CA GLY A 11 14.47 11.89 7.74
C GLY A 11 15.94 11.89 7.30
N LEU A 12 16.73 10.93 7.76
CA LEU A 12 18.14 10.78 7.37
C LEU A 12 18.31 10.33 5.93
N LEU A 13 17.44 9.44 5.44
CA LEU A 13 17.42 9.03 4.02
C LEU A 13 17.21 10.25 3.11
N VAL A 14 16.22 11.08 3.43
CA VAL A 14 15.91 12.30 2.68
C VAL A 14 17.02 13.35 2.84
N ALA A 15 17.57 13.52 4.05
CA ALA A 15 18.69 14.44 4.28
C ALA A 15 19.88 14.10 3.37
N ASN A 16 20.27 12.82 3.31
CA ASN A 16 21.34 12.35 2.43
C ASN A 16 21.04 12.62 0.95
N TRP A 17 19.82 12.33 0.51
CA TRP A 17 19.38 12.65 -0.85
C TRP A 17 19.46 14.16 -1.13
N MET A 18 18.96 15.01 -0.23
CA MET A 18 19.03 16.46 -0.40
C MET A 18 20.48 16.97 -0.52
N VAL A 19 21.40 16.47 0.32
CA VAL A 19 22.83 16.81 0.21
C VAL A 19 23.40 16.37 -1.13
N SER A 20 23.06 15.15 -1.59
CA SER A 20 23.48 14.66 -2.91
C SER A 20 22.95 15.49 -4.07
N LYS A 21 21.81 16.18 -3.88
CA LYS A 21 21.21 17.14 -4.82
C LYS A 21 21.71 18.58 -4.63
N GLY A 22 22.69 18.79 -3.74
CA GLY A 22 23.37 20.07 -3.54
C GLY A 22 22.84 20.92 -2.39
N ALA A 23 21.98 20.38 -1.51
CA ALA A 23 21.58 21.09 -0.30
C ALA A 23 22.77 21.26 0.65
N LYS A 24 23.14 22.52 0.92
CA LYS A 24 24.32 22.84 1.75
C LYS A 24 24.01 23.12 3.22
N HIS A 25 22.76 23.42 3.56
CA HIS A 25 22.38 23.79 4.93
C HIS A 25 21.12 23.04 5.33
N LEU A 26 21.24 22.13 6.30
CA LEU A 26 20.15 21.32 6.80
C LEU A 26 19.95 21.55 8.30
N ILE A 27 18.68 21.59 8.71
CA ILE A 27 18.28 21.54 10.11
C ILE A 27 17.54 20.22 10.31
N LEU A 28 18.13 19.33 11.10
CA LEU A 28 17.51 18.06 11.48
C LEU A 28 16.86 18.23 12.85
N LEU A 29 15.53 18.31 12.86
CA LEU A 29 14.76 18.52 14.07
C LEU A 29 14.18 17.21 14.60
N GLY A 30 14.30 16.98 15.90
CA GLY A 30 13.63 15.87 16.58
C GLY A 30 13.69 15.96 18.11
N ARG A 31 12.93 15.11 18.78
CA ARG A 31 12.74 15.17 20.25
C ARG A 31 13.94 14.70 21.07
N ARG A 32 14.80 13.88 20.47
CA ARG A 32 15.93 13.22 21.12
C ARG A 32 17.23 13.71 20.53
N SER A 33 18.27 13.80 21.35
CA SER A 33 19.62 13.96 20.85
C SER A 33 20.02 12.75 19.99
N PRO A 34 20.87 12.92 18.97
CA PRO A 34 21.30 11.82 18.12
C PRO A 34 22.05 10.79 18.96
N ASP A 35 21.86 9.50 18.68
CA ASP A 35 22.70 8.43 19.19
C ASP A 35 23.99 8.30 18.36
N ASP A 36 24.86 7.34 18.67
CA ASP A 36 26.13 7.16 17.96
C ASP A 36 25.95 6.82 16.47
N ALA A 37 24.94 6.02 16.14
CA ALA A 37 24.65 5.66 14.75
C ALA A 37 24.14 6.87 13.96
N THR A 38 23.25 7.67 14.55
CA THR A 38 22.73 8.90 13.98
C THR A 38 23.82 9.95 13.83
N ARG A 39 24.72 10.09 14.82
CA ARG A 39 25.89 10.99 14.75
C ARG A 39 26.78 10.63 13.56
N LYS A 40 27.09 9.35 13.35
CA LYS A 40 27.90 8.91 12.19
C LYS A 40 27.27 9.34 10.86
N LYS A 41 25.96 9.14 10.71
CA LYS A 41 25.22 9.57 9.51
C LYS A 41 25.25 11.09 9.34
N ILE A 42 25.11 11.86 10.42
CA ILE A 42 25.23 13.33 10.36
C ILE A 42 26.64 13.73 9.89
N THR A 43 27.69 13.10 10.42
CA THR A 43 29.07 13.34 9.98
C THR A 43 29.27 12.97 8.51
N GLU A 44 28.63 11.92 7.99
CA GLU A 44 28.65 11.59 6.56
C GLU A 44 28.04 12.71 5.70
N LEU A 45 26.93 13.32 6.14
CA LEU A 45 26.33 14.49 5.48
C LEU A 45 27.29 15.69 5.50
N GLU A 46 27.98 15.91 6.62
CA GLU A 46 28.95 17.00 6.77
C GLU A 46 30.18 16.80 5.89
N MET A 47 30.71 15.57 5.83
CA MET A 47 31.80 15.20 4.92
C MET A 47 31.41 15.34 3.45
N ALA A 48 30.13 15.16 3.12
CA ALA A 48 29.59 15.42 1.79
C ALA A 48 29.39 16.92 1.48
N GLY A 49 29.73 17.81 2.41
CA GLY A 49 29.79 19.26 2.20
C GLY A 49 28.57 20.04 2.69
N ALA A 50 27.69 19.42 3.47
CA ALA A 50 26.57 20.10 4.11
C ALA A 50 26.93 20.59 5.53
N GLU A 51 26.42 21.75 5.91
CA GLU A 51 26.36 22.18 7.30
C GLU A 51 25.04 21.66 7.90
N VAL A 52 25.15 20.80 8.92
CA VAL A 52 24.00 20.17 9.55
C VAL A 52 23.83 20.70 10.98
N VAL A 53 22.73 21.39 11.22
CA VAL A 53 22.33 21.82 12.56
C VAL A 53 21.32 20.82 13.12
N VAL A 54 21.59 20.26 14.29
CA VAL A 54 20.66 19.38 14.99
C VAL A 54 19.89 20.17 16.03
N GLU A 55 18.56 20.19 15.88
CA GLU A 55 17.66 20.90 16.79
C GLU A 55 16.88 19.90 17.63
N LYS A 56 17.06 19.98 18.96
CA LYS A 56 16.30 19.17 19.91
C LYS A 56 15.03 19.91 20.30
N ALA A 57 13.92 19.57 19.67
CA ALA A 57 12.61 20.18 19.92
C ALA A 57 11.47 19.18 19.65
N ASP A 58 10.35 19.35 20.34
CA ASP A 58 9.10 18.71 19.96
C ASP A 58 8.35 19.62 18.98
N VAL A 59 8.05 19.11 17.79
CA VAL A 59 7.33 19.87 16.77
C VAL A 59 5.91 20.23 17.23
N SER A 60 5.32 19.42 18.10
CA SER A 60 4.00 19.66 18.68
C SER A 60 4.00 20.68 19.82
N ASP A 61 5.17 21.13 20.29
CA ASP A 61 5.29 22.21 21.27
C ASP A 61 5.55 23.55 20.54
N GLY A 62 4.57 24.45 20.65
CA GLY A 62 4.60 25.75 19.99
C GLY A 62 5.71 26.66 20.51
N GLU A 63 6.08 26.59 21.80
CA GLU A 63 7.16 27.41 22.35
C GLU A 63 8.52 26.91 21.86
N SER A 64 8.75 25.60 21.91
CA SER A 64 9.94 24.98 21.32
C SER A 64 10.11 25.35 19.84
N MET A 65 9.04 25.27 19.06
CA MET A 65 9.09 25.60 17.63
C MET A 65 9.34 27.08 17.36
N ARG A 66 8.79 28.00 18.17
CA ARG A 66 9.14 29.44 18.08
C ARG A 66 10.63 29.67 18.36
N GLY A 67 11.18 29.00 19.36
CA GLY A 67 12.61 29.10 19.68
C GLY A 67 13.51 28.59 18.54
N VAL A 68 13.13 27.48 17.89
CA VAL A 68 13.82 26.99 16.68
C VAL A 68 13.71 28.02 15.56
N TRP A 69 12.52 28.59 15.34
CA TRP A 69 12.30 29.57 14.28
C TRP A 69 13.12 30.84 14.45
N GLN A 70 13.22 31.35 15.68
CA GLN A 70 14.05 32.49 16.02
C GLN A 70 15.53 32.22 15.66
N ARG A 71 16.07 31.03 15.97
CA ARG A 71 17.44 30.65 15.59
C ARG A 71 17.64 30.58 14.08
N ILE A 72 16.62 30.16 13.33
CA ILE A 72 16.65 30.17 11.86
C ILE A 72 16.78 31.62 11.36
N GLU A 73 15.97 32.53 11.89
CA GLU A 73 16.00 33.95 11.52
C GLU A 73 17.35 34.60 11.88
N GLU A 74 17.89 34.32 13.07
CA GLU A 74 19.20 34.82 13.53
C GLU A 74 20.38 34.30 12.70
N SER A 75 20.22 33.16 12.02
CA SER A 75 21.28 32.58 11.18
C SER A 75 21.57 33.38 9.90
N ASN A 76 20.75 34.38 9.56
CA ASN A 76 20.77 35.12 8.29
C ASN A 76 20.69 34.24 7.04
N ARG A 77 20.21 32.99 7.18
CA ARG A 77 19.95 32.07 6.07
C ARG A 77 18.44 31.86 5.98
N PRO A 78 17.77 32.36 4.93
CA PRO A 78 16.33 32.19 4.81
C PRO A 78 15.96 30.71 4.71
N LEU A 79 14.82 30.35 5.28
CA LEU A 79 14.31 28.99 5.17
C LEU A 79 13.81 28.75 3.74
N GLY A 80 14.50 27.89 2.98
CA GLY A 80 14.09 27.55 1.60
C GLY A 80 13.04 26.44 1.48
N GLY A 81 12.79 25.65 2.53
CA GLY A 81 11.83 24.55 2.42
C GLY A 81 11.75 23.66 3.64
N VAL A 82 10.64 22.93 3.73
CA VAL A 82 10.27 22.09 4.89
C VAL A 82 9.90 20.68 4.41
N ILE A 83 10.45 19.67 5.09
CA ILE A 83 10.00 18.28 5.00
C ILE A 83 9.53 17.83 6.38
N HIS A 84 8.25 17.49 6.48
CA HIS A 84 7.63 17.04 7.70
C HIS A 84 7.49 15.52 7.71
N SER A 85 8.51 14.85 8.27
CA SER A 85 8.54 13.38 8.47
C SER A 85 8.35 12.96 9.92
N ALA A 86 7.97 13.89 10.81
CA ALA A 86 7.72 13.57 12.20
C ALA A 86 6.43 12.75 12.35
N GLY A 87 6.49 11.71 13.16
CA GLY A 87 5.36 10.85 13.44
C GLY A 87 5.73 9.81 14.48
N MET A 88 4.71 9.14 15.01
CA MET A 88 4.88 7.94 15.82
C MET A 88 3.65 7.05 15.67
N LEU A 89 3.78 5.77 16.04
CA LEU A 89 2.69 4.81 15.96
C LEU A 89 2.26 4.32 17.34
N SER A 90 0.95 4.27 17.59
CA SER A 90 0.34 3.58 18.72
C SER A 90 -0.93 2.89 18.24
N ASP A 91 -0.78 1.63 17.84
CA ASP A 91 -1.85 0.86 17.21
C ASP A 91 -2.78 0.30 18.29
N GLY A 92 -4.08 0.34 18.01
CA GLY A 92 -5.14 -0.22 18.84
C GLY A 92 -6.49 0.04 18.20
N VAL A 93 -7.41 -0.92 18.31
CA VAL A 93 -8.81 -0.69 17.91
C VAL A 93 -9.36 0.52 18.66
N LEU A 94 -10.17 1.34 17.99
CA LEU A 94 -10.58 2.65 18.50
C LEU A 94 -11.21 2.58 19.90
N GLN A 95 -11.98 1.52 20.17
CA GLN A 95 -12.61 1.26 21.47
C GLN A 95 -11.62 1.03 22.62
N ASN A 96 -10.40 0.59 22.30
CA ASN A 96 -9.35 0.29 23.28
C ASN A 96 -8.30 1.41 23.35
N GLN A 97 -8.47 2.52 22.61
CA GLN A 97 -7.56 3.66 22.68
C GLN A 97 -7.96 4.61 23.80
N SER A 98 -7.00 5.01 24.63
CA SER A 98 -7.18 6.15 25.53
C SER A 98 -6.97 7.46 24.77
N TRP A 99 -7.66 8.52 25.21
CA TRP A 99 -7.45 9.86 24.66
C TRP A 99 -5.98 10.30 24.74
N SER A 100 -5.30 10.01 25.84
CA SER A 100 -3.88 10.34 26.02
C SER A 100 -2.94 9.62 25.03
N SER A 101 -3.27 8.39 24.62
CA SER A 101 -2.49 7.68 23.60
C SER A 101 -2.82 8.19 22.20
N PHE A 102 -4.09 8.51 21.96
CA PHE A 102 -4.58 9.10 20.72
C PHE A 102 -3.92 10.45 20.46
N GLU A 103 -3.99 11.37 21.42
CA GLU A 103 -3.40 12.70 21.38
C GLU A 103 -1.90 12.64 21.09
N ARG A 104 -1.18 11.73 21.76
CA ARG A 104 0.26 11.55 21.56
C ARG A 104 0.61 11.18 20.11
N VAL A 105 -0.22 10.39 19.44
CA VAL A 105 0.01 9.98 18.03
C VAL A 105 -0.32 11.11 17.07
N ILE A 106 -1.43 11.82 17.29
CA ILE A 106 -1.83 12.89 16.37
C ILE A 106 -0.94 14.13 16.53
N ALA A 107 -0.42 14.40 17.73
CA ALA A 107 0.25 15.66 18.07
C ALA A 107 1.40 16.06 17.13
N PRO A 108 2.36 15.17 16.81
CA PRO A 108 3.44 15.53 15.90
C PRO A 108 2.99 15.91 14.49
N LYS A 109 1.91 15.31 14.00
CA LYS A 109 1.39 15.54 12.64
C LYS A 109 0.39 16.70 12.60
N VAL A 110 -0.53 16.75 13.55
CA VAL A 110 -1.58 17.77 13.58
C VAL A 110 -1.04 19.10 14.09
N GLN A 111 -0.74 19.19 15.39
CA GLN A 111 -0.18 20.39 16.00
C GLN A 111 1.17 20.73 15.37
N GLY A 112 2.01 19.73 15.12
CA GLY A 112 3.33 19.95 14.53
C GLY A 112 3.29 20.56 13.14
N ALA A 113 2.49 20.01 12.21
CA ALA A 113 2.38 20.60 10.88
C ALA A 113 1.66 21.96 10.92
N TRP A 114 0.71 22.16 11.84
CA TRP A 114 0.08 23.46 12.04
C TRP A 114 1.08 24.53 12.49
N HIS A 115 1.97 24.22 13.45
CA HIS A 115 3.03 25.13 13.87
C HIS A 115 3.97 25.47 12.71
N LEU A 116 4.42 24.47 11.95
CA LEU A 116 5.25 24.69 10.76
C LEU A 116 4.54 25.57 9.73
N HIS A 117 3.24 25.36 9.52
CA HIS A 117 2.45 26.20 8.62
C HIS A 117 2.40 27.65 9.09
N GLN A 118 2.01 27.90 10.35
CA GLN A 118 1.89 29.24 10.91
C GLN A 118 3.23 30.01 10.90
N LEU A 119 4.32 29.35 11.29
CA LEU A 119 5.64 29.97 11.33
C LEU A 119 6.23 30.23 9.93
N SER A 120 5.79 29.47 8.92
CA SER A 120 6.27 29.62 7.53
C SER A 120 5.43 30.54 6.65
N LEU A 121 4.36 31.17 7.16
CA LEU A 121 3.45 32.00 6.34
C LEU A 121 4.16 33.13 5.58
N ASN A 122 5.19 33.72 6.18
CA ASN A 122 5.96 34.83 5.60
C ASN A 122 7.27 34.39 4.94
N GLN A 123 7.48 33.09 4.76
CA GLN A 123 8.69 32.54 4.16
C GLN A 123 8.43 32.18 2.69
N SER A 124 9.36 32.57 1.82
CA SER A 124 9.33 32.18 0.40
C SER A 124 9.92 30.78 0.26
N LEU A 125 9.14 29.75 0.60
CA LEU A 125 9.57 28.37 0.50
C LEU A 125 9.53 27.88 -0.96
N ASP A 126 10.53 27.09 -1.35
CA ASP A 126 10.53 26.32 -2.59
C ASP A 126 9.55 25.15 -2.49
N PHE A 127 9.46 24.52 -1.32
CA PHE A 127 8.58 23.38 -1.05
C PHE A 127 8.16 23.26 0.42
N PHE A 128 7.01 22.62 0.62
CA PHE A 128 6.51 22.21 1.93
C PHE A 128 5.90 20.81 1.79
N VAL A 129 6.68 19.79 2.11
CA VAL A 129 6.34 18.39 1.88
C VAL A 129 5.94 17.72 3.20
N LEU A 130 4.77 17.07 3.20
CA LEU A 130 4.19 16.38 4.33
C LEU A 130 4.23 14.87 4.05
N PHE A 131 4.93 14.12 4.90
CA PHE A 131 4.97 12.67 4.77
C PHE A 131 3.74 12.09 5.47
N SER A 132 2.70 11.87 4.67
CA SER A 132 1.46 11.20 5.06
C SER A 132 1.61 9.68 4.92
N SER A 133 0.51 8.93 5.01
CA SER A 133 0.50 7.49 4.96
C SER A 133 -0.67 6.97 4.15
N ALA A 134 -0.48 5.85 3.45
CA ALA A 134 -1.56 5.13 2.78
C ALA A 134 -2.73 4.78 3.73
N ALA A 135 -2.48 4.74 5.04
CA ALA A 135 -3.52 4.54 6.05
C ALA A 135 -4.60 5.64 6.06
N SER A 136 -4.30 6.90 5.71
CA SER A 136 -5.35 7.93 5.57
C SER A 136 -6.19 7.75 4.32
N LEU A 137 -5.63 7.14 3.28
CA LEU A 137 -6.29 6.90 1.99
C LEU A 137 -7.13 5.62 2.00
N LEU A 138 -6.53 4.52 2.45
CA LEU A 138 -7.11 3.17 2.37
C LEU A 138 -7.64 2.67 3.72
N GLY A 139 -7.41 3.41 4.79
CA GLY A 139 -7.64 2.92 6.14
C GLY A 139 -6.60 1.87 6.57
N SER A 140 -6.51 1.64 7.87
CA SER A 140 -5.68 0.56 8.42
C SER A 140 -6.27 0.11 9.77
N LEU A 141 -6.44 -1.21 9.93
CA LEU A 141 -7.07 -1.80 11.10
C LEU A 141 -6.28 -1.46 12.36
N GLY A 142 -6.96 -0.87 13.35
CA GLY A 142 -6.34 -0.45 14.60
C GLY A 142 -5.45 0.81 14.49
N GLN A 143 -5.51 1.54 13.39
CA GLN A 143 -4.72 2.76 13.18
C GLN A 143 -5.59 4.00 13.00
N GLY A 144 -6.70 4.11 13.74
CA GLY A 144 -7.65 5.23 13.63
C GLY A 144 -7.01 6.59 13.94
N ASN A 145 -6.22 6.66 15.02
CA ASN A 145 -5.42 7.85 15.37
C ASN A 145 -4.41 8.24 14.29
N HIS A 146 -3.64 7.28 13.79
CA HIS A 146 -2.65 7.51 12.73
C HIS A 146 -3.33 7.94 11.42
N SER A 147 -4.42 7.29 11.02
CA SER A 147 -5.17 7.64 9.80
C SER A 147 -5.71 9.07 9.90
N ALA A 148 -6.30 9.45 11.03
CA ALA A 148 -6.78 10.81 11.26
C ALA A 148 -5.64 11.85 11.26
N ALA A 149 -4.51 11.53 11.88
CA ALA A 149 -3.33 12.40 11.91
C ALA A 149 -2.78 12.69 10.51
N ASN A 150 -2.75 11.66 9.65
CA ASN A 150 -2.30 11.79 8.26
C ASN A 150 -3.34 12.53 7.39
N ALA A 151 -4.63 12.24 7.56
CA ALA A 151 -5.70 12.98 6.86
C ALA A 151 -5.66 14.49 7.14
N PHE A 152 -5.24 14.91 8.35
CA PHE A 152 -4.99 16.31 8.64
C PHE A 152 -3.84 16.90 7.80
N LEU A 153 -2.75 16.16 7.61
CA LEU A 153 -1.64 16.59 6.75
C LEU A 153 -2.11 16.76 5.30
N ASP A 154 -2.92 15.81 4.83
CA ASP A 154 -3.49 15.81 3.48
C ASP A 154 -4.33 17.08 3.27
N GLY A 155 -5.26 17.35 4.19
CA GLY A 155 -6.06 18.58 4.18
C GLY A 155 -5.23 19.86 4.33
N LEU A 156 -4.16 19.85 5.12
CA LEU A 156 -3.26 21.00 5.28
C LEU A 156 -2.51 21.32 3.99
N ALA A 157 -2.09 20.30 3.22
CA ALA A 157 -1.45 20.53 1.92
C ALA A 157 -2.39 21.29 0.97
N HIS A 158 -3.65 20.86 0.87
CA HIS A 158 -4.69 21.56 0.10
C HIS A 158 -4.93 22.98 0.62
N TYR A 159 -5.08 23.14 1.93
CA TYR A 159 -5.28 24.46 2.54
C TYR A 159 -4.13 25.42 2.23
N ARG A 160 -2.86 24.96 2.26
CA ARG A 160 -1.72 25.80 1.87
C ARG A 160 -1.79 26.21 0.40
N ARG A 161 -2.19 25.29 -0.48
CA ARG A 161 -2.32 25.57 -1.92
C ARG A 161 -3.41 26.59 -2.22
N THR A 162 -4.54 26.60 -1.49
CA THR A 162 -5.56 27.66 -1.66
C THR A 162 -5.06 29.04 -1.26
N MET A 163 -4.03 29.12 -0.40
CA MET A 163 -3.34 30.36 -0.04
C MET A 163 -2.19 30.73 -1.01
N GLY A 164 -1.99 29.96 -2.09
CA GLY A 164 -0.85 30.14 -3.00
C GLY A 164 0.51 29.73 -2.42
N LEU A 165 0.52 29.02 -1.29
CA LEU A 165 1.75 28.53 -0.65
C LEU A 165 2.07 27.11 -1.15
N PRO A 166 3.36 26.70 -1.18
CA PRO A 166 3.72 25.31 -1.47
C PRO A 166 3.07 24.35 -0.47
N GLY A 167 2.61 23.20 -0.97
CA GLY A 167 2.03 22.13 -0.18
C GLY A 167 1.95 20.85 -0.99
N LEU A 168 2.60 19.79 -0.50
CA LEU A 168 2.56 18.46 -1.09
C LEU A 168 2.39 17.44 0.04
N SER A 169 1.32 16.66 0.01
CA SER A 169 1.16 15.49 0.87
C SER A 169 1.45 14.21 0.08
N ILE A 170 2.23 13.31 0.68
CA ILE A 170 2.58 12.03 0.06
C ILE A 170 2.12 10.88 0.96
N HIS A 171 1.18 10.07 0.48
CA HIS A 171 0.71 8.89 1.22
C HIS A 171 1.66 7.73 0.95
N TRP A 172 2.64 7.57 1.84
CA TRP A 172 3.57 6.45 1.73
C TRP A 172 2.91 5.14 2.14
N GLY A 173 3.02 4.13 1.27
CA GLY A 173 2.84 2.73 1.64
C GLY A 173 3.93 2.24 2.60
N ALA A 174 3.94 0.93 2.90
CA ALA A 174 4.95 0.35 3.78
C ALA A 174 6.35 0.52 3.16
N VAL A 175 7.26 1.18 3.87
CA VAL A 175 8.67 1.33 3.44
C VAL A 175 9.50 0.24 4.11
N SER A 176 10.30 -0.48 3.34
CA SER A 176 11.18 -1.53 3.88
C SER A 176 12.37 -0.92 4.61
N GLN A 177 12.86 -1.64 5.63
CA GLN A 177 14.17 -1.42 6.27
C GLN A 177 14.38 -0.05 6.96
N VAL A 178 13.41 0.87 6.91
CA VAL A 178 13.58 2.25 7.35
C VAL A 178 12.37 2.74 8.15
N GLY A 179 12.62 3.16 9.39
CA GLY A 179 11.64 3.81 10.26
C GLY A 179 10.80 2.87 11.12
N GLU A 180 10.00 3.46 12.01
CA GLU A 180 9.25 2.74 13.05
C GLU A 180 8.23 1.73 12.49
N ALA A 181 7.68 1.98 11.29
CA ALA A 181 6.75 1.06 10.64
C ALA A 181 7.44 -0.26 10.20
N ALA A 182 8.66 -0.17 9.66
CA ALA A 182 9.45 -1.34 9.26
C ALA A 182 9.87 -2.16 10.49
N GLU A 183 10.32 -1.50 11.56
CA GLU A 183 10.69 -2.15 12.83
C GLU A 183 9.52 -2.93 13.46
N ARG A 184 8.27 -2.52 13.19
CA ARG A 184 7.05 -3.17 13.66
C ARG A 184 6.42 -4.15 12.66
N GLY A 185 7.13 -4.52 11.58
CA GLY A 185 6.67 -5.53 10.61
C GLY A 185 5.54 -5.07 9.67
N ALA A 186 5.45 -3.77 9.38
CA ALA A 186 4.45 -3.26 8.42
C ALA A 186 4.63 -3.80 7.01
N ASP A 187 5.86 -4.16 6.63
CA ASP A 187 6.22 -4.83 5.38
C ASP A 187 5.58 -6.22 5.25
N VAL A 188 5.64 -7.02 6.32
CA VAL A 188 5.03 -8.36 6.37
C VAL A 188 3.51 -8.25 6.30
N ARG A 189 2.91 -7.31 7.04
CA ARG A 189 1.45 -7.09 7.01
C ARG A 189 0.96 -6.57 5.66
N ALA A 190 1.67 -5.63 5.05
CA ALA A 190 1.34 -5.11 3.72
C ALA A 190 1.35 -6.24 2.69
N THR A 191 2.39 -7.07 2.70
CA THR A 191 2.52 -8.23 1.80
C THR A 191 1.38 -9.22 1.99
N GLN A 192 0.99 -9.53 3.23
CA GLN A 192 -0.16 -10.38 3.54
C GLN A 192 -1.50 -9.78 3.07
N GLN A 193 -1.57 -8.45 2.97
CA GLN A 193 -2.73 -7.73 2.47
C GLN A 193 -2.70 -7.53 0.94
N GLY A 194 -1.66 -7.94 0.22
CA GLY A 194 -1.55 -7.72 -1.23
C GLY A 194 -1.06 -6.33 -1.62
N MET A 195 -0.50 -5.58 -0.67
CA MET A 195 0.27 -4.36 -0.92
C MET A 195 1.76 -4.70 -0.93
N GLY A 196 2.47 -4.20 -1.93
CA GLY A 196 3.92 -4.29 -1.98
C GLY A 196 4.60 -3.32 -1.02
N VAL A 197 5.91 -3.50 -0.87
CA VAL A 197 6.75 -2.71 0.03
C VAL A 197 7.65 -1.81 -0.81
N ILE A 198 7.80 -0.55 -0.38
CA ILE A 198 8.60 0.48 -1.05
C ILE A 198 10.02 0.40 -0.54
N SER A 199 10.99 0.30 -1.45
CA SER A 199 12.41 0.40 -1.10
C SER A 199 12.84 1.84 -0.82
N PRO A 200 13.92 2.08 -0.06
CA PRO A 200 14.48 3.42 0.12
C PRO A 200 14.80 4.15 -1.19
N ALA A 201 15.26 3.43 -2.22
CA ALA A 201 15.51 4.01 -3.54
C ALA A 201 14.20 4.53 -4.18
N GLN A 202 13.13 3.72 -4.15
CA GLN A 202 11.83 4.12 -4.67
C GLN A 202 11.21 5.30 -3.91
N VAL A 203 11.46 5.41 -2.60
CA VAL A 203 11.05 6.61 -1.83
C VAL A 203 11.71 7.86 -2.42
N LEU A 204 13.02 7.82 -2.67
CA LEU A 204 13.77 8.96 -3.21
C LEU A 204 13.40 9.29 -4.65
N GLU A 205 13.26 8.28 -5.51
CA GLU A 205 12.82 8.44 -6.90
C GLU A 205 11.42 9.06 -6.97
N SER A 206 10.49 8.57 -6.14
CA SER A 206 9.12 9.12 -6.07
C SER A 206 9.14 10.54 -5.52
N LEU A 207 9.93 10.82 -4.47
CA LEU A 207 10.04 12.15 -3.91
C LEU A 207 10.56 13.17 -4.94
N GLU A 208 11.60 12.80 -5.70
CA GLU A 208 12.16 13.64 -6.75
C GLU A 208 11.13 13.97 -7.84
N LEU A 209 10.41 12.95 -8.31
CA LEU A 209 9.35 13.13 -9.29
C LEU A 209 8.24 14.06 -8.77
N LEU A 210 7.73 13.79 -7.57
CA LEU A 210 6.59 14.50 -7.00
C LEU A 210 6.91 15.95 -6.63
N MET A 211 8.14 16.23 -6.18
CA MET A 211 8.58 17.61 -5.89
C MET A 211 8.69 18.48 -7.15
N SER A 212 8.85 17.87 -8.33
CA SER A 212 8.86 18.58 -9.62
C SER A 212 7.46 18.77 -10.23
N GLY A 213 6.45 18.08 -9.69
CA GLY A 213 5.08 18.09 -10.19
C GLY A 213 4.22 19.22 -9.64
N SER A 214 2.97 19.28 -10.12
CA SER A 214 1.95 20.23 -9.66
C SER A 214 0.94 19.62 -8.67
N ASP A 215 1.00 18.31 -8.47
CA ASP A 215 0.05 17.61 -7.61
C ASP A 215 0.18 18.07 -6.15
N VAL A 216 -0.96 18.04 -5.45
CA VAL A 216 -1.06 18.47 -4.04
C VAL A 216 -1.02 17.29 -3.09
N GLU A 217 -1.56 16.15 -3.52
CA GLU A 217 -1.75 14.96 -2.72
C GLU A 217 -1.57 13.74 -3.62
N VAL A 218 -0.59 12.88 -3.32
CA VAL A 218 -0.29 11.70 -4.13
C VAL A 218 -0.01 10.48 -3.26
N GLY A 219 -0.63 9.36 -3.61
CA GLY A 219 -0.33 8.06 -3.00
C GLY A 219 0.81 7.33 -3.72
N VAL A 220 1.82 6.92 -2.95
CA VAL A 220 2.89 6.04 -3.43
C VAL A 220 2.71 4.71 -2.74
N VAL A 221 1.95 3.81 -3.37
CA VAL A 221 1.59 2.51 -2.82
C VAL A 221 1.75 1.46 -3.92
N PRO A 222 2.75 0.56 -3.83
CA PRO A 222 2.82 -0.58 -4.71
C PRO A 222 1.63 -1.50 -4.41
N ILE A 223 0.72 -1.68 -5.36
CA ILE A 223 -0.47 -2.52 -5.19
C ILE A 223 -0.43 -3.61 -6.26
N ASP A 224 -0.55 -4.88 -5.84
CA ASP A 224 -0.89 -5.94 -6.77
C ASP A 224 -2.41 -5.90 -7.00
N TRP A 225 -2.79 -5.16 -8.04
CA TRP A 225 -4.19 -4.94 -8.38
C TRP A 225 -4.96 -6.23 -8.62
N SER A 226 -4.30 -7.31 -9.06
CA SER A 226 -4.97 -8.59 -9.34
C SER A 226 -5.49 -9.27 -8.07
N GLY A 227 -4.77 -9.13 -6.94
CA GLY A 227 -5.19 -9.65 -5.64
C GLY A 227 -5.90 -8.62 -4.75
N TRP A 228 -5.87 -7.34 -5.13
CA TRP A 228 -6.52 -6.25 -4.39
C TRP A 228 -7.97 -6.04 -4.82
N GLN A 229 -8.30 -6.26 -6.10
CA GLN A 229 -9.66 -6.08 -6.66
C GLN A 229 -10.75 -6.81 -5.87
N GLU A 230 -10.57 -8.10 -5.55
CA GLU A 230 -11.57 -8.89 -4.79
C GLU A 230 -11.87 -8.29 -3.39
N ARG A 231 -10.94 -7.52 -2.81
CA ARG A 231 -11.09 -6.91 -1.49
C ARG A 231 -11.76 -5.54 -1.51
N VAL A 232 -11.65 -4.81 -2.62
CA VAL A 232 -12.04 -3.39 -2.67
C VAL A 232 -13.13 -3.07 -3.70
N VAL A 233 -13.65 -4.08 -4.41
CA VAL A 233 -14.80 -3.95 -5.32
C VAL A 233 -16.02 -3.25 -4.68
N GLN A 234 -16.14 -3.28 -3.35
CA GLN A 234 -17.25 -2.63 -2.63
C GLN A 234 -16.92 -1.23 -2.09
N TRP A 235 -15.73 -0.67 -2.35
CA TRP A 235 -15.39 0.66 -1.85
C TRP A 235 -15.91 1.73 -2.80
N PRO A 236 -16.77 2.66 -2.33
CA PRO A 236 -17.30 3.73 -3.17
C PRO A 236 -16.20 4.61 -3.79
N PHE A 237 -15.08 4.75 -3.09
CA PHE A 237 -13.90 5.47 -3.56
C PHE A 237 -13.28 4.88 -4.84
N LEU A 238 -13.50 3.59 -5.11
CA LEU A 238 -12.98 2.88 -6.28
C LEU A 238 -14.08 2.46 -7.26
N ALA A 239 -15.26 3.10 -7.18
CA ALA A 239 -16.39 2.78 -8.07
C ALA A 239 -16.00 2.90 -9.55
N ASP A 240 -15.33 3.99 -9.95
CA ASP A 240 -14.88 4.20 -11.34
C ASP A 240 -13.86 3.13 -11.79
N TRP A 241 -13.04 2.63 -10.87
CA TRP A 241 -12.09 1.55 -11.15
C TRP A 241 -12.81 0.22 -11.34
N SER A 242 -13.88 -0.03 -10.56
CA SER A 242 -14.70 -1.24 -10.70
C SER A 242 -15.27 -1.35 -12.12
N GLU A 243 -15.74 -0.25 -12.72
CA GLU A 243 -16.27 -0.22 -14.09
C GLU A 243 -15.19 -0.59 -15.13
N ILE A 244 -13.98 -0.05 -15.00
CA ILE A 244 -12.84 -0.35 -15.88
C ILE A 244 -12.44 -1.83 -15.78
N THR A 245 -12.44 -2.40 -14.56
CA THR A 245 -12.09 -3.81 -14.35
C THR A 245 -13.20 -4.79 -14.72
N THR A 246 -14.47 -4.39 -14.63
CA THR A 246 -15.60 -5.23 -15.05
C THR A 246 -15.58 -5.43 -16.57
N SER A 247 -15.14 -4.43 -17.32
CA SER A 247 -14.84 -4.55 -18.76
C SER A 247 -13.69 -5.52 -19.07
N ILE A 248 -12.83 -5.83 -18.10
CA ILE A 248 -11.76 -6.84 -18.23
C ILE A 248 -12.29 -8.21 -17.77
N ALA A 249 -13.11 -8.28 -16.72
CA ALA A 249 -13.78 -9.50 -16.26
C ALA A 249 -14.78 -10.06 -17.28
N THR A 250 -15.32 -9.22 -18.19
CA THR A 250 -16.03 -9.72 -19.38
C THR A 250 -15.16 -10.58 -20.32
N LYS A 251 -13.82 -10.59 -20.16
CA LYS A 251 -12.96 -11.60 -20.78
C LYS A 251 -12.92 -12.93 -20.02
N ASP A 252 -13.19 -12.97 -18.72
CA ASP A 252 -13.25 -14.24 -17.97
C ASP A 252 -14.55 -15.01 -18.26
N ASN A 253 -15.63 -14.30 -18.63
CA ASN A 253 -16.81 -14.93 -19.27
C ASN A 253 -16.47 -15.62 -20.61
N LEU A 254 -15.37 -15.24 -21.29
CA LEU A 254 -14.92 -15.95 -22.49
C LEU A 254 -14.43 -17.36 -22.16
N LEU A 255 -13.89 -17.62 -20.95
CA LEU A 255 -13.41 -18.96 -20.62
C LEU A 255 -14.59 -19.92 -20.44
N LEU A 256 -15.64 -19.53 -19.72
CA LEU A 256 -16.82 -20.37 -19.54
C LEU A 256 -17.55 -20.59 -20.88
N GLU A 257 -17.70 -19.54 -21.70
CA GLU A 257 -18.25 -19.66 -23.06
C GLU A 257 -17.37 -20.54 -23.97
N GLN A 258 -16.05 -20.38 -23.93
CA GLN A 258 -15.10 -21.21 -24.68
C GLN A 258 -15.20 -22.66 -24.24
N LEU A 259 -15.24 -22.94 -22.93
CA LEU A 259 -15.38 -24.30 -22.39
C LEU A 259 -16.72 -24.93 -22.80
N LYS A 260 -17.82 -24.17 -22.84
CA LYS A 260 -19.12 -24.64 -23.35
C LYS A 260 -19.09 -24.98 -24.85
N SER A 261 -18.30 -24.26 -25.64
CA SER A 261 -18.23 -24.42 -27.11
C SER A 261 -17.30 -25.55 -27.62
N VAL A 262 -16.46 -26.12 -26.76
CA VAL A 262 -15.47 -27.15 -27.14
C VAL A 262 -15.87 -28.56 -26.70
N SER A 263 -15.29 -29.57 -27.35
CA SER A 263 -15.52 -30.97 -27.01
C SER A 263 -15.02 -31.34 -25.61
N PHE A 264 -15.58 -32.39 -24.99
CA PHE A 264 -15.20 -32.86 -23.65
C PHE A 264 -13.69 -33.08 -23.47
N MET A 265 -13.00 -33.62 -24.49
CA MET A 265 -11.56 -33.88 -24.44
C MET A 265 -10.72 -32.60 -24.59
N GLU A 266 -11.21 -31.61 -25.32
CA GLU A 266 -10.54 -30.31 -25.44
C GLU A 266 -10.79 -29.45 -24.18
N ARG A 267 -11.99 -29.54 -23.60
CA ARG A 267 -12.37 -28.91 -22.33
C ARG A 267 -11.42 -29.32 -21.20
N GLU A 268 -11.14 -30.63 -21.08
CA GLU A 268 -10.22 -31.15 -20.07
C GLU A 268 -8.79 -30.58 -20.20
N LYS A 269 -8.27 -30.49 -21.43
CA LYS A 269 -6.93 -29.92 -21.68
C LYS A 269 -6.85 -28.44 -21.32
N ILE A 270 -7.89 -27.67 -21.64
CA ILE A 270 -7.97 -26.24 -21.30
C ILE A 270 -8.04 -26.08 -19.78
N LEU A 271 -8.87 -26.88 -19.10
CA LEU A 271 -8.98 -26.86 -17.64
C LEU A 271 -7.65 -27.20 -16.95
N ILE A 272 -6.94 -28.23 -17.43
CA ILE A 272 -5.62 -28.59 -16.90
C ILE A 272 -4.66 -27.40 -17.01
N SER A 273 -4.55 -26.79 -18.19
CA SER A 273 -3.65 -25.64 -18.38
C SER A 273 -4.05 -24.46 -17.49
N HIS A 274 -5.35 -24.17 -17.38
CA HIS A 274 -5.87 -23.08 -16.56
C HIS A 274 -5.58 -23.26 -15.07
N ILE A 275 -5.87 -24.44 -14.54
CA ILE A 275 -5.65 -24.77 -13.12
C ILE A 275 -4.15 -24.85 -12.82
N GLN A 276 -3.35 -25.36 -13.74
CA GLN A 276 -1.88 -25.37 -13.63
C GLN A 276 -1.33 -23.94 -13.55
N ASN A 277 -1.83 -23.01 -14.37
CA ASN A 277 -1.44 -21.60 -14.31
C ASN A 277 -1.79 -20.96 -12.96
N LYS A 278 -2.97 -21.26 -12.42
CA LYS A 278 -3.38 -20.74 -11.10
C LYS A 278 -2.54 -21.32 -9.96
N ALA A 279 -2.33 -22.62 -9.96
CA ALA A 279 -1.50 -23.29 -8.96
C ALA A 279 -0.05 -22.76 -9.00
N ALA A 280 0.51 -22.56 -10.19
CA ALA A 280 1.84 -21.97 -10.36
C ALA A 280 1.96 -20.57 -9.74
N ARG A 281 0.95 -19.72 -9.95
CA ARG A 281 0.92 -18.37 -9.34
C ARG A 281 0.83 -18.43 -7.81
N LEU A 282 -0.05 -19.28 -7.27
CA LEU A 282 -0.21 -19.44 -5.82
C LEU A 282 1.05 -19.97 -5.14
N LEU A 283 1.74 -20.91 -5.80
CA LEU A 283 2.98 -21.53 -5.29
C LEU A 283 4.24 -20.71 -5.61
N ALA A 284 4.11 -19.57 -6.32
CA ALA A 284 5.23 -18.78 -6.85
C ALA A 284 6.24 -19.62 -7.69
N MET A 285 5.73 -20.58 -8.45
CA MET A 285 6.51 -21.47 -9.32
C MET A 285 6.25 -21.19 -10.81
N LYS A 286 7.16 -21.63 -11.68
CA LYS A 286 6.91 -21.64 -13.13
C LYS A 286 5.97 -22.80 -13.49
N ASN A 287 5.08 -22.59 -14.46
CA ASN A 287 4.11 -23.59 -14.90
C ASN A 287 4.72 -24.96 -15.26
N ASN A 288 5.90 -24.96 -15.89
CA ASN A 288 6.59 -26.19 -16.30
C ASN A 288 7.17 -27.00 -15.13
N LEU A 289 7.19 -26.44 -13.92
CA LEU A 289 7.60 -27.13 -12.69
C LEU A 289 6.39 -27.72 -11.94
N ILE A 290 5.17 -27.46 -12.41
CA ILE A 290 3.95 -27.96 -11.79
C ILE A 290 3.58 -29.31 -12.39
N ASP A 291 3.74 -30.39 -11.61
CA ASP A 291 3.33 -31.74 -12.00
C ASP A 291 1.81 -31.90 -11.82
N ILE A 292 1.11 -32.21 -12.92
CA ILE A 292 -0.35 -32.33 -12.93
C ILE A 292 -0.88 -33.60 -12.24
N HIS A 293 -0.01 -34.59 -12.00
CA HIS A 293 -0.33 -35.86 -11.36
C HIS A 293 0.13 -35.94 -9.91
N LYS A 294 0.86 -34.93 -9.42
CA LYS A 294 1.27 -34.87 -8.02
C LYS A 294 0.19 -34.20 -7.17
N PRO A 295 -0.06 -34.68 -5.93
CA PRO A 295 -0.96 -33.99 -4.99
C PRO A 295 -0.51 -32.55 -4.75
N LEU A 296 -1.46 -31.61 -4.83
CA LEU A 296 -1.15 -30.18 -4.66
C LEU A 296 -0.57 -29.85 -3.27
N ILE A 297 -1.00 -30.56 -2.23
CA ILE A 297 -0.48 -30.40 -0.87
C ILE A 297 1.01 -30.75 -0.80
N GLU A 298 1.45 -31.79 -1.50
CA GLU A 298 2.87 -32.18 -1.56
C GLU A 298 3.73 -31.20 -2.35
N MET A 299 3.10 -30.28 -3.08
CA MET A 299 3.76 -29.20 -3.79
C MET A 299 3.78 -27.89 -3.01
N GLY A 300 3.25 -27.89 -1.77
CA GLY A 300 3.23 -26.73 -0.90
C GLY A 300 1.91 -25.96 -0.89
N LEU A 301 0.84 -26.50 -1.50
CA LEU A 301 -0.47 -25.87 -1.42
C LEU A 301 -1.04 -26.04 -0.01
N ASP A 302 -1.07 -24.95 0.77
CA ASP A 302 -1.60 -24.95 2.12
C ASP A 302 -3.14 -24.76 2.16
N SER A 303 -3.70 -24.72 3.37
CA SER A 303 -5.14 -24.59 3.57
C SER A 303 -5.71 -23.25 3.08
N LEU A 304 -4.95 -22.16 3.20
CA LEU A 304 -5.38 -20.83 2.75
C LEU A 304 -5.33 -20.74 1.22
N MET A 305 -4.24 -21.21 0.61
CA MET A 305 -4.10 -21.28 -0.85
C MET A 305 -5.18 -22.18 -1.49
N SER A 306 -5.56 -23.26 -0.80
CA SER A 306 -6.64 -24.15 -1.25
C SER A 306 -8.01 -23.45 -1.23
N ILE A 307 -8.28 -22.60 -0.23
CA ILE A 307 -9.50 -21.79 -0.17
C ILE A 307 -9.52 -20.79 -1.33
N GLU A 308 -8.39 -20.11 -1.58
CA GLU A 308 -8.27 -19.13 -2.66
C GLU A 308 -8.45 -19.78 -4.04
N LEU A 309 -7.81 -20.93 -4.27
CA LEU A 309 -7.95 -21.68 -5.51
C LEU A 309 -9.40 -22.12 -5.76
N ARG A 310 -10.07 -22.64 -4.73
CA ARG A 310 -11.49 -23.03 -4.80
C ARG A 310 -12.39 -21.83 -5.09
N HIS A 311 -12.16 -20.69 -4.42
CA HIS A 311 -12.93 -19.47 -4.63
C HIS A 311 -12.83 -19.00 -6.08
N LYS A 312 -11.61 -18.95 -6.63
CA LYS A 312 -11.36 -18.57 -8.04
C LYS A 312 -12.05 -19.52 -9.03
N ILE A 313 -11.96 -20.83 -8.79
CA ILE A 313 -12.64 -21.84 -9.62
C ILE A 313 -14.15 -21.62 -9.61
N LYS A 314 -14.73 -21.40 -8.42
CA LYS A 314 -16.18 -21.19 -8.26
C LYS A 314 -16.67 -19.94 -8.98
N ASN A 315 -15.92 -18.85 -8.88
CA ASN A 315 -16.31 -17.59 -9.49
C ASN A 315 -16.19 -17.62 -11.02
N GLU A 316 -15.20 -18.30 -11.57
CA GLU A 316 -14.95 -18.33 -13.03
C GLU A 316 -15.73 -19.41 -13.77
N LEU A 317 -16.00 -20.55 -13.13
CA LEU A 317 -16.59 -21.72 -13.79
C LEU A 317 -18.00 -22.04 -13.29
N GLU A 318 -18.52 -21.30 -12.32
CA GLU A 318 -19.83 -21.52 -11.67
C GLU A 318 -20.00 -22.93 -11.05
N VAL A 319 -18.91 -23.67 -10.87
CA VAL A 319 -18.86 -25.03 -10.31
C VAL A 319 -18.03 -25.07 -9.04
N ASP A 320 -18.37 -25.98 -8.12
CA ASP A 320 -17.80 -25.99 -6.78
C ASP A 320 -17.18 -27.37 -6.45
N VAL A 321 -16.03 -27.33 -5.78
CA VAL A 321 -15.28 -28.52 -5.36
C VAL A 321 -15.20 -28.53 -3.84
N PRO A 322 -15.66 -29.61 -3.17
CA PRO A 322 -15.62 -29.69 -1.72
C PRO A 322 -14.19 -29.54 -1.18
N MET A 323 -14.04 -28.77 -0.09
CA MET A 323 -12.74 -28.55 0.55
C MET A 323 -12.06 -29.85 1.02
N THR A 324 -12.86 -30.87 1.35
CA THR A 324 -12.38 -32.21 1.72
C THR A 324 -11.49 -32.82 0.63
N LYS A 325 -11.76 -32.55 -0.66
CA LYS A 325 -10.96 -33.04 -1.77
C LYS A 325 -9.57 -32.40 -1.82
N PHE A 326 -9.48 -31.11 -1.52
CA PHE A 326 -8.19 -30.45 -1.42
C PHE A 326 -7.37 -31.04 -0.27
N MET A 327 -8.00 -31.26 0.89
CA MET A 327 -7.38 -31.87 2.08
C MET A 327 -6.94 -33.33 1.87
N GLU A 328 -7.67 -34.08 1.04
CA GLU A 328 -7.33 -35.45 0.63
C GLU A 328 -6.14 -35.51 -0.36
N GLY A 329 -5.61 -34.37 -0.81
CA GLY A 329 -4.48 -34.31 -1.74
C GLY A 329 -4.88 -34.46 -3.21
N ILE A 330 -5.90 -33.72 -3.67
CA ILE A 330 -6.30 -33.72 -5.09
C ILE A 330 -5.15 -33.26 -6.01
N THR A 331 -5.05 -33.88 -7.18
CA THR A 331 -4.13 -33.52 -8.25
C THR A 331 -4.79 -32.58 -9.25
N ILE A 332 -4.01 -31.83 -10.04
CA ILE A 332 -4.57 -30.95 -11.09
C ILE A 332 -5.36 -31.75 -12.11
N ALA A 333 -4.88 -32.94 -12.50
CA ALA A 333 -5.60 -33.82 -13.42
C ALA A 333 -6.95 -34.25 -12.84
N ALA A 334 -6.99 -34.68 -11.57
CA ALA A 334 -8.24 -35.10 -10.92
C ALA A 334 -9.22 -33.93 -10.73
N LEU A 335 -8.72 -32.76 -10.34
CA LEU A 335 -9.52 -31.54 -10.20
C LEU A 335 -10.12 -31.11 -11.54
N SER A 336 -9.31 -31.11 -12.61
CA SER A 336 -9.76 -30.75 -13.96
C SER A 336 -10.84 -31.71 -14.47
N ASN A 337 -10.67 -33.02 -14.25
CA ASN A 337 -11.66 -34.01 -14.65
C ASN A 337 -12.98 -33.82 -13.89
N GLN A 338 -12.92 -33.58 -12.58
CA GLN A 338 -14.12 -33.34 -11.77
C GLN A 338 -14.88 -32.09 -12.22
N LEU A 339 -14.16 -31.01 -12.53
CA LEU A 339 -14.76 -29.78 -13.06
C LEU A 339 -15.37 -30.00 -14.45
N ASN A 340 -14.70 -30.77 -15.31
CA ASN A 340 -15.20 -31.14 -16.63
C ASN A 340 -16.52 -31.93 -16.53
N GLN A 341 -16.61 -32.87 -15.58
CA GLN A 341 -17.85 -33.62 -15.31
C GLN A 341 -18.99 -32.73 -14.81
N GLN A 342 -18.72 -31.82 -13.87
CA GLN A 342 -19.75 -30.90 -13.35
C GLN A 342 -20.27 -29.95 -14.42
N LEU A 343 -19.37 -29.37 -15.24
CA LEU A 343 -19.75 -28.51 -16.36
C LEU A 343 -20.62 -29.24 -17.40
N ASN A 344 -20.35 -30.53 -17.65
CA ASN A 344 -21.16 -31.34 -18.55
C ASN A 344 -22.55 -31.68 -17.97
N GLN A 345 -22.67 -31.81 -16.65
CA GLN A 345 -23.95 -32.04 -15.96
C GLN A 345 -24.84 -30.79 -15.96
N SER A 346 -24.25 -29.61 -15.78
CA SER A 346 -24.98 -28.34 -15.89
C SER A 346 -25.45 -28.08 -17.33
N ASP A 347 -24.61 -28.35 -18.35
CA ASP A 347 -24.99 -28.21 -19.77
C ASP A 347 -26.16 -29.14 -20.16
N SER A 348 -26.24 -30.33 -19.55
CA SER A 348 -27.31 -31.30 -19.82
C SER A 348 -28.60 -31.00 -19.05
N THR A 349 -28.56 -30.31 -17.90
CA THR A 349 -29.78 -29.91 -17.17
C THR A 349 -30.47 -28.70 -17.80
N ASP A 350 -29.72 -27.78 -18.42
CA ASP A 350 -30.29 -26.64 -19.16
C ASP A 350 -30.94 -27.10 -20.48
N ASN A 351 -30.33 -28.06 -21.20
CA ASN A 351 -30.92 -28.66 -22.41
C ASN A 351 -32.20 -29.48 -22.17
N ILE A 352 -32.40 -30.01 -20.96
CA ILE A 352 -33.63 -30.75 -20.60
C ILE A 352 -34.78 -29.79 -20.27
N LYS A 353 -34.48 -28.58 -19.76
CA LYS A 353 -35.52 -27.57 -19.47
C LYS A 353 -36.10 -26.93 -20.72
N GLU A 354 -35.33 -26.79 -21.81
CA GLU A 354 -35.85 -26.25 -23.08
C GLU A 354 -36.79 -27.23 -23.82
N ASN A 355 -36.67 -28.54 -23.61
CA ASN A 355 -37.41 -29.56 -24.37
C ASN A 355 -38.71 -30.07 -23.70
N ASN A 356 -39.17 -29.45 -22.61
CA ASN A 356 -40.31 -29.94 -21.82
C ASN A 356 -41.58 -29.08 -21.95
N TRP A 357 -41.88 -28.57 -23.15
CA TRP A 357 -43.22 -28.07 -23.49
C TRP A 357 -44.05 -29.23 -24.05
N ILE A 358 -44.92 -29.81 -23.23
CA ILE A 358 -45.97 -30.74 -23.68
C ILE A 358 -47.10 -29.87 -24.26
N GLU A 359 -47.31 -29.94 -25.58
CA GLU A 359 -48.52 -29.44 -26.23
C GLU A 359 -49.73 -30.19 -25.66
N VAL A 360 -50.67 -29.44 -25.07
CA VAL A 360 -52.00 -29.92 -24.75
C VAL A 360 -52.93 -29.34 -25.82
N ASP A 361 -53.27 -30.17 -26.81
CA ASP A 361 -54.24 -29.82 -27.85
C ASP A 361 -55.64 -29.62 -27.25
N LEU A 362 -56.31 -28.55 -27.70
CA LEU A 362 -57.72 -28.21 -27.43
C LEU A 362 -58.67 -28.95 -28.38
#